data_AF-A0A434MLN4-F1
#
_entry.id   AF-A0A434MLN4-F1
#
_cell.length_a   1.000
_cell.length_b   1.000
_cell.length_c   1.000
_cell.angle_alpha   90.00
_cell.angle_beta   90.00
_cell.angle_gamma   90.00
#
_symmetry.space_group_name_H-M   'P 1'
#
loop_
_entity.id
_entity.type
_entity.pdbx_description
1 polymer ?
#
loop_
_entity_poly.entity_id
_entity_poly.type
_entity_poly.pdbx_seq_one_letter_code
_entity_poly.pdbx_strand_id
1 'polypeptide(L)' 'MSEPITYATKLHCIRQMIVAKNDWLEKFSTGRNKRPDYEVEAKRHEVIILRTIEQDYRVAVEVEAGKVA' A
#
# COMPACT_ATOMS: atom_id res chain seq x y z
N MET A 1 -21.55 -15.84 7.26
CA MET A 1 -20.60 -15.52 6.17
C MET A 1 -20.24 -14.07 6.33
N SER A 2 -18.95 -13.74 6.47
CA SER A 2 -18.51 -12.33 6.52
C SER A 2 -18.77 -11.67 5.17
N GLU A 3 -19.22 -10.42 5.16
CA GLU A 3 -19.43 -9.68 3.91
C GLU A 3 -18.13 -9.62 3.08
N PRO A 4 -18.20 -9.67 1.73
CA PRO A 4 -17.04 -9.50 0.87
C PRO A 4 -16.39 -8.13 1.10
N ILE A 5 -15.05 -8.10 1.22
CA ILE A 5 -14.32 -6.84 1.33
C ILE A 5 -14.44 -6.07 0.00
N THR A 6 -15.05 -4.88 0.05
CA THR A 6 -15.24 -4.01 -1.12
C THR A 6 -13.91 -3.48 -1.66
N TYR A 7 -13.89 -3.05 -2.93
CA TYR A 7 -12.70 -2.43 -3.52
C TYR A 7 -12.28 -1.15 -2.80
N ALA A 8 -13.25 -0.36 -2.31
CA ALA A 8 -13.00 0.84 -1.51
C ALA A 8 -12.27 0.50 -0.20
N THR A 9 -12.71 -0.54 0.52
CA THR A 9 -12.03 -0.98 1.75
C THR A 9 -10.64 -1.50 1.46
N LYS A 10 -10.45 -2.27 0.37
CA LYS A 10 -9.11 -2.73 -0.05
C LYS A 10 -8.19 -1.54 -0.36
N LEU A 11 -8.66 -0.55 -1.12
CA LEU A 11 -7.91 0.66 -1.45
C LEU A 11 -7.50 1.43 -0.18
N HIS A 12 -8.42 1.57 0.79
CA HIS A 12 -8.10 2.20 2.07
C HIS A 12 -6.98 1.45 2.81
N CYS A 13 -7.10 0.13 2.94
CA CYS A 13 -6.08 -0.69 3.61
C CYS A 13 -4.71 -0.57 2.93
N ILE A 14 -4.65 -0.63 1.60
CA ILE A 14 -3.41 -0.52 0.85
C ILE A 14 -2.73 0.83 1.09
N ARG A 15 -3.50 1.93 1.12
CA ARG A 15 -2.97 3.26 1.45
C ARG A 15 -2.35 3.31 2.85
N GLN A 16 -2.99 2.72 3.85
CA GLN A 16 -2.44 2.64 5.20
C GLN A 16 -1.14 1.84 5.25
N MET A 17 -1.05 0.73 4.50
CA MET A 17 0.17 -0.06 4.40
C MET A 17 1.31 0.70 3.73
N ILE A 18 1.02 1.50 2.71
CA ILE A 18 2.01 2.38 2.07
C ILE A 18 2.56 3.41 3.06
N VAL A 19 1.67 4.09 3.80
CA VAL A 19 2.06 5.06 4.83
C VAL A 19 2.99 4.41 5.86
N ALA A 20 2.55 3.31 6.48
CA ALA A 20 3.33 2.64 7.50
C ALA A 20 4.72 2.18 7.03
N LYS A 21 4.85 1.76 5.76
CA LYS A 21 6.15 1.38 5.18
C LYS A 21 7.02 2.60 4.86
N ASN A 22 6.44 3.70 4.42
CA ASN A 22 7.19 4.95 4.22
C ASN A 22 7.70 5.49 5.55
N ASP A 23 6.89 5.47 6.61
CA ASP A 23 7.31 5.88 7.96
C ASP A 23 8.48 5.01 8.46
N TRP A 24 8.41 3.70 8.18
CA TRP A 24 9.51 2.78 8.48
C TRP A 24 10.77 3.15 7.69
N LEU A 25 10.65 3.38 6.37
CA LEU A 25 11.78 3.74 5.52
C LEU A 25 12.41 5.07 5.95
N GLU A 26 11.61 6.07 6.30
CA GLU A 26 12.10 7.36 6.82
C GLU A 26 12.95 7.16 8.08
N LYS A 27 12.45 6.34 9.02
CA LYS A 27 13.12 6.11 10.30
C LYS A 27 14.36 5.22 10.21
N PHE A 28 14.40 4.29 9.26
CA PHE A 28 15.35 3.17 9.27
C PHE A 28 16.22 3.01 8.01
N SER A 29 16.04 3.83 6.97
CA SER A 29 16.87 3.74 5.75
C SER A 29 18.23 4.44 5.88
N THR A 30 18.39 5.34 6.85
CA THR A 30 19.62 6.12 7.06
C THR A 30 19.86 6.44 8.54
N GLY A 31 20.99 7.07 8.85
CA GLY A 31 21.30 7.57 10.20
C GLY A 31 21.65 6.48 11.22
N ARG A 32 21.61 6.84 12.51
CA ARG A 32 22.05 5.97 13.62
C ARG A 32 21.19 4.71 13.80
N ASN A 33 19.93 4.76 13.36
CA ASN A 33 18.99 3.64 13.45
C ASN A 33 18.92 2.83 12.14
N LYS A 34 19.82 3.08 11.18
CA LYS A 34 19.79 2.42 9.88
C LYS A 34 19.76 0.90 10.05
N ARG A 35 18.79 0.26 9.40
CA ARG A 35 18.67 -1.19 9.30
C ARG A 35 19.56 -1.73 8.18
N PRO A 36 19.86 -3.05 8.16
CA PRO A 36 20.63 -3.64 7.06
C PRO A 36 20.04 -3.31 5.69
N ASP A 37 20.89 -3.10 4.69
CA ASP A 37 20.47 -2.63 3.36
C ASP A 37 19.47 -3.58 2.69
N TYR A 38 19.62 -4.90 2.88
CA TYR A 38 18.67 -5.87 2.32
C TYR A 38 17.25 -5.70 2.89
N GLU A 39 17.10 -5.23 4.13
CA GLU A 39 15.78 -4.95 4.72
C GLU A 39 15.18 -3.68 4.15
N VAL A 40 16.01 -2.65 3.97
CA VAL A 40 15.60 -1.37 3.38
C VAL A 40 15.14 -1.58 1.94
N GLU A 41 15.91 -2.31 1.13
CA GLU A 41 15.56 -2.59 -0.26
C GLU A 41 14.31 -3.48 -0.36
N ALA A 42 14.15 -4.46 0.53
CA ALA A 42 12.90 -5.23 0.61
C ALA A 42 11.69 -4.31 0.87
N LYS A 43 11.79 -3.35 1.80
CA LYS A 43 10.69 -2.41 2.07
C LYS A 43 10.43 -1.45 0.91
N ARG A 44 11.46 -1.00 0.20
CA ARG A 44 11.28 -0.19 -1.04
C ARG A 44 10.52 -0.97 -2.10
N HIS A 45 10.89 -2.22 -2.35
CA HIS A 45 10.18 -3.10 -3.27
C HIS A 45 8.72 -3.33 -2.87
N GLU A 46 8.45 -3.57 -1.59
CA GLU A 46 7.08 -3.69 -1.09
C GLU A 46 6.25 -2.43 -1.34
N VAL A 47 6.81 -1.22 -1.15
CA VAL A 47 6.11 0.04 -1.45
C VAL A 47 5.80 0.16 -2.94
N ILE A 48 6.72 -0.23 -3.82
CA ILE A 48 6.50 -0.22 -5.28
C ILE A 48 5.32 -1.13 -5.64
N ILE A 49 5.32 -2.37 -5.12
CA ILE A 49 4.23 -3.33 -5.36
C ILE A 49 2.90 -2.78 -4.85
N LEU A 50 2.87 -2.23 -3.63
CA LEU A 50 1.65 -1.70 -3.05
C LEU A 50 1.09 -0.49 -3.83
N ARG A 51 1.94 0.35 -4.41
CA ARG A 51 1.49 1.45 -5.28
C ARG A 51 0.84 0.95 -6.57
N THR A 52 1.34 -0.13 -7.16
CA THR A 52 0.68 -0.76 -8.31
C THR A 52 -0.69 -1.30 -7.90
N ILE A 53 -0.77 -1.97 -6.75
CA ILE A 53 -2.05 -2.49 -6.22
C ILE A 53 -3.02 -1.34 -5.89
N GLU A 54 -2.52 -0.22 -5.36
CA GLU A 54 -3.34 0.98 -5.11
C GLU A 54 -3.96 1.49 -6.42
N GLN A 55 -3.16 1.56 -7.49
CA GLN A 55 -3.61 1.97 -8.81
C GLN A 55 -4.71 1.04 -9.34
N ASP A 56 -4.51 -0.27 -9.23
CA ASP A 56 -5.49 -1.28 -9.68
C ASP A 56 -6.83 -1.14 -8.92
N TYR A 57 -6.77 -0.96 -7.59
CA TYR A 57 -7.99 -0.77 -6.80
C TYR A 57 -8.65 0.58 -7.03
N ARG A 58 -7.89 1.63 -7.34
CA ARG A 58 -8.49 2.92 -7.71
C ARG A 58 -9.37 2.77 -8.97
N VAL A 59 -8.85 2.10 -10.00
CA VAL A 59 -9.61 1.80 -11.23
C VAL A 59 -10.83 0.92 -10.92
N ALA A 60 -10.66 -0.10 -10.06
CA ALA A 60 -11.78 -0.98 -9.69
C ALA A 60 -12.91 -0.22 -8.97
N VAL A 61 -12.57 0.73 -8.09
CA VAL A 61 -13.56 1.58 -7.39
C VAL A 61 -14.30 2.49 -8.39
N GLU A 62 -13.59 3.11 -9.33
CA GLU A 62 -14.20 3.95 -10.36
C GLU A 62 -15.18 3.15 -11.25
N VAL A 63 -14.78 1.94 -11.65
CA VAL A 63 -15.64 1.04 -12.43
C VAL A 63 -16.85 0.56 -11.61
N GLU A 64 -16.66 0.23 -10.33
CA GLU A 64 -17.76 -0.17 -9.43
C GLU A 64 -18.77 0.96 -9.26
N ALA A 65 -18.32 2.21 -9.06
CA ALA A 65 -19.20 3.37 -8.98
C ALA A 65 -19.97 3.61 -10.28
N GLY A 66 -19.33 3.43 -11.44
CA GLY A 66 -19.96 3.56 -12.76
C GLY A 66 -20.98 2.46 -13.10
N LYS A 67 -20.93 1.30 -12.42
CA LYS A 67 -21.94 0.23 -12.57
C LYS A 67 -23.21 0.45 -11.74
N VAL A 68 -23.14 1.34 -10.76
CA VAL A 68 -24.26 1.66 -9.85
C VAL A 68 -25.04 2.91 -10.33
N ALA A 69 -24.49 3.64 -11.31
CA ALA A 69 -25.14 4.76 -12.01
C ALA A 69 -26.05 4.27 -13.14
#